data_AF-A0A813C1J6-F1
#
_entry.id   AF-A0A813C1J6-F1
#
_cell.length_a   1.000
_cell.length_b   1.000
_cell.length_c   1.000
_cell.angle_alpha   90.00
_cell.angle_beta   90.00
_cell.angle_gamma   90.00
#
_symmetry.space_group_name_H-M   'P 1'
#
loop_
_entity.id
_entity.type
_entity.pdbx_description
1 polymer ?
#
loop_
_entity_poly.entity_id
_entity_poly.type
_entity_poly.pdbx_seq_one_letter_code
_entity_poly.pdbx_strand_id
1 'polypeptide(L)'
;MWDTWRSQSKWTEKKLKESTADWQIIATHFQCGHQAQWYKKLHHELGLDLLVTGHTHVQNIFDKWSVLGGLTCFITGGGGGITSEVSPANERSTAYGFFDLIFTKDEIKLESINFRGNKVGSATVTPVARNVTDA
;
A
#
# COMPACT_ATOMS: atom_id res chain seq x y z
N MET A 1 -26.25 0.41 0.84
CA MET A 1 -24.89 0.59 0.28
C MET A 1 -23.89 1.12 1.32
N TRP A 2 -24.29 1.92 2.31
CA TRP A 2 -23.42 2.42 3.39
C TRP A 2 -23.06 1.38 4.48
N ASP A 3 -23.90 0.37 4.70
CA ASP A 3 -23.65 -0.67 5.71
C ASP A 3 -22.46 -1.56 5.37
N THR A 4 -22.16 -1.78 4.08
CA THR A 4 -21.08 -2.66 3.65
C THR A 4 -19.71 -2.09 4.02
N TRP A 5 -19.45 -0.81 3.71
CA TRP A 5 -18.19 -0.14 4.07
C TRP A 5 -18.00 -0.11 5.58
N ARG A 6 -19.01 0.37 6.33
CA ARG A 6 -18.92 0.46 7.78
C ARG A 6 -18.63 -0.90 8.44
N SER A 7 -19.26 -1.96 7.94
CA SER A 7 -19.06 -3.32 8.46
C SER A 7 -17.67 -3.85 8.11
N GLN A 8 -17.22 -3.62 6.87
CA GLN A 8 -15.87 -4.01 6.44
C GLN A 8 -14.78 -3.26 7.22
N SER A 9 -14.89 -1.94 7.40
CA SER A 9 -13.91 -1.17 8.17
C SER A 9 -13.79 -1.66 9.61
N LYS A 10 -14.93 -1.91 10.29
CA LYS A 10 -14.93 -2.46 11.66
C LYS A 10 -14.32 -3.86 11.71
N TRP A 11 -14.63 -4.70 10.73
CA TRP A 11 -14.05 -6.04 10.63
C TRP A 11 -12.53 -5.99 10.43
N THR A 12 -12.04 -5.11 9.55
CA THR A 12 -10.61 -4.89 9.33
C THR A 12 -9.91 -4.38 10.59
N GLU A 13 -10.48 -3.38 11.28
CA GLU A 13 -9.95 -2.89 12.55
C GLU A 13 -9.83 -4.00 13.60
N LYS A 14 -10.86 -4.86 13.71
CA LYS A 14 -10.84 -6.02 14.60
C LYS A 14 -9.72 -7.00 14.21
N LYS A 15 -9.58 -7.30 12.92
CA LYS A 15 -8.56 -8.25 12.44
C LYS A 15 -7.14 -7.72 12.58
N LEU A 16 -6.93 -6.41 12.44
CA LEU A 16 -5.63 -5.82 12.73
C LEU A 16 -5.29 -5.93 14.21
N LYS A 17 -6.24 -5.66 15.13
CA LYS A 17 -6.04 -5.80 16.57
C LYS A 17 -5.74 -7.24 17.02
N GLU A 18 -6.42 -8.21 16.45
CA GLU A 18 -6.27 -9.64 16.80
C GLU A 18 -5.01 -10.27 16.19
N SER A 19 -4.35 -9.61 15.24
CA SER A 19 -3.24 -10.19 14.48
C SER A 19 -1.96 -10.27 15.31
N THR A 20 -1.35 -11.45 15.32
CA THR A 20 -0.02 -11.68 15.89
C THR A 20 1.09 -11.72 14.82
N ALA A 21 0.74 -11.62 13.53
CA ALA A 21 1.72 -11.61 12.43
C ALA A 21 2.67 -10.42 12.56
N ASP A 22 3.96 -10.57 12.20
CA ASP A 22 4.96 -9.50 12.35
C ASP A 22 4.59 -8.24 11.55
N TRP A 23 4.10 -8.45 10.32
CA TRP A 23 3.71 -7.40 9.38
C TRP A 23 2.19 -7.31 9.21
N GLN A 24 1.67 -6.08 9.15
CA GLN A 24 0.27 -5.81 8.87
C GLN A 24 0.14 -4.98 7.58
N ILE A 25 -0.52 -5.56 6.58
CA ILE A 25 -0.60 -5.01 5.23
C ILE A 25 -2.06 -5.00 4.79
N ILE A 26 -2.51 -3.90 4.21
CA ILE A 26 -3.82 -3.85 3.54
C ILE A 26 -3.61 -3.76 2.05
N ALA A 27 -4.30 -4.63 1.31
CA ALA A 27 -4.50 -4.50 -0.12
C ALA A 27 -5.95 -4.06 -0.41
N THR A 28 -6.10 -3.01 -1.21
CA THR A 28 -7.41 -2.47 -1.60
C THR A 28 -7.40 -1.97 -3.03
N HIS A 29 -8.57 -1.81 -3.64
CA HIS A 29 -8.65 -1.34 -5.02
C HIS A 29 -8.33 0.16 -5.14
N PHE A 30 -8.98 1.02 -4.35
CA PHE A 30 -8.88 2.48 -4.51
C PHE A 30 -7.50 3.03 -4.15
N GLN A 31 -7.07 4.07 -4.88
CA GLN A 31 -5.70 4.58 -4.82
C GLN A 31 -5.30 5.15 -3.45
N CYS A 32 -3.99 5.26 -3.23
CA CYS A 32 -3.41 6.00 -2.10
C CYS A 32 -4.11 7.37 -1.92
N GLY A 33 -4.51 7.66 -0.69
CA GLY A 33 -5.24 8.89 -0.34
C GLY A 33 -6.76 8.72 -0.25
N HIS A 34 -7.34 7.70 -0.89
CA HIS A 34 -8.74 7.34 -0.63
C HIS A 34 -8.88 6.87 0.82
N GLN A 35 -9.83 7.43 1.58
CA GLN A 35 -9.99 7.18 3.03
C GLN A 35 -8.71 7.43 3.85
N ALA A 36 -7.88 8.41 3.45
CA ALA A 36 -6.58 8.72 4.06
C ALA A 36 -6.61 8.79 5.60
N GLN A 37 -7.63 9.46 6.16
CA GLN A 37 -7.75 9.60 7.62
C GLN A 37 -7.96 8.28 8.34
N TRP A 38 -8.69 7.34 7.72
CA TRP A 38 -8.88 6.02 8.28
C TRP A 38 -7.59 5.21 8.25
N TYR A 39 -6.88 5.16 7.13
CA TYR A 39 -5.60 4.46 7.05
C TYR A 39 -4.53 5.06 7.96
N LYS A 40 -4.49 6.39 8.08
CA LYS A 40 -3.63 7.09 9.04
C LYS A 40 -3.92 6.63 10.47
N LYS A 41 -5.20 6.50 10.84
CA LYS A 41 -5.61 5.97 12.14
C LYS A 41 -5.11 4.53 12.34
N LEU A 42 -5.32 3.65 11.35
CA LEU A 42 -4.85 2.25 11.42
C LEU A 42 -3.32 2.16 11.57
N HIS A 43 -2.58 3.02 10.87
CA HIS A 43 -1.12 3.08 10.96
C HIS A 43 -0.65 3.45 12.38
N HIS A 44 -1.21 4.52 12.96
CA HIS A 44 -0.78 4.99 14.27
C HIS A 44 -1.29 4.14 15.44
N GLU A 45 -2.52 3.63 15.35
CA GLU A 45 -3.17 2.93 16.47
C GLU A 45 -2.98 1.42 16.40
N LEU A 46 -2.99 0.84 15.20
CA LEU A 46 -3.09 -0.61 15.00
C LEU A 46 -1.89 -1.21 14.26
N GLY A 47 -0.82 -0.43 14.05
CA GLY A 47 0.42 -0.93 13.44
C GLY A 47 0.29 -1.35 11.98
N LEU A 48 -0.56 -0.70 11.18
CA LEU A 48 -0.58 -0.91 9.73
C LEU A 48 0.77 -0.46 9.12
N ASP A 49 1.52 -1.37 8.52
CA ASP A 49 2.87 -1.11 8.03
C ASP A 49 2.90 -0.65 6.56
N LEU A 50 2.01 -1.21 5.73
CA LEU A 50 2.02 -0.99 4.28
C LEU A 50 0.61 -0.99 3.69
N LEU A 51 0.37 -0.06 2.76
CA LEU A 51 -0.85 0.02 1.98
C LEU A 51 -0.59 -0.25 0.49
N VAL A 52 -1.20 -1.30 -0.03
CA VAL A 52 -1.14 -1.71 -1.45
C VAL A 52 -2.44 -1.30 -2.13
N THR A 53 -2.34 -0.53 -3.21
CA THR A 53 -3.51 0.02 -3.90
C THR A 53 -3.45 -0.17 -5.41
N GLY A 54 -4.55 0.10 -6.11
CA GLY A 54 -4.62 0.13 -7.56
C GLY A 54 -5.51 1.27 -8.04
N HIS A 55 -6.53 0.94 -8.83
CA HIS A 55 -7.53 1.84 -9.43
C HIS A 55 -6.96 2.79 -10.48
N THR A 56 -5.95 3.59 -10.14
CA THR A 56 -5.20 4.37 -11.12
C THR A 56 -4.23 3.44 -11.86
N HIS A 57 -4.34 3.38 -13.18
CA HIS A 57 -3.57 2.54 -14.10
C HIS A 57 -2.12 3.03 -14.33
N VAL A 58 -1.40 3.21 -13.22
CA VAL A 58 0.02 3.58 -13.17
C VAL A 58 0.70 2.86 -12.00
N GLN A 59 2.03 2.86 -12.01
CA GLN A 59 2.88 2.42 -10.90
C GLN A 59 3.40 3.66 -10.14
N ASN A 60 3.06 3.84 -8.88
CA ASN A 60 3.53 4.98 -8.08
C ASN A 60 3.88 4.56 -6.65
N ILE A 61 4.93 5.17 -6.09
CA ILE A 61 5.35 4.97 -4.69
C ILE A 61 5.13 6.28 -3.92
N PHE A 62 4.45 6.19 -2.79
CA PHE A 62 4.30 7.24 -1.80
C PHE A 62 5.01 6.79 -0.52
N ASP A 63 6.32 7.01 -0.47
CA ASP A 63 7.14 6.60 0.66
C ASP A 63 6.93 7.52 1.87
N LYS A 64 6.63 6.92 3.03
CA LYS A 64 6.37 7.60 4.31
C LYS A 64 5.52 8.86 4.17
N TRP A 65 4.39 8.74 3.49
CA TRP A 65 3.64 9.90 3.04
C TRP A 65 2.92 10.60 4.20
N SER A 66 3.18 11.89 4.38
CA SER A 66 2.64 12.69 5.50
C SER A 66 1.11 12.74 5.54
N VAL A 67 0.46 12.68 4.37
CA VAL A 67 -1.01 12.61 4.24
C VAL A 67 -1.58 11.36 4.93
N LEU A 68 -0.82 10.26 4.93
CA LEU A 68 -1.16 9.00 5.60
C LEU A 68 -0.45 8.85 6.97
N GLY A 69 0.11 9.94 7.52
CA GLY A 69 0.79 9.91 8.82
C GLY A 69 2.15 9.22 8.81
N GLY A 70 2.81 9.08 7.66
CA GLY A 70 4.08 8.35 7.55
C GLY A 70 3.93 6.90 7.09
N LEU A 71 2.71 6.44 6.81
CA LEU A 71 2.47 5.15 6.17
C LEU A 71 2.99 5.16 4.72
N THR A 72 3.77 4.15 4.35
CA THR A 72 4.16 3.91 2.96
C THR A 72 2.99 3.29 2.20
N CYS A 73 2.67 3.85 1.03
CA CYS A 73 1.62 3.37 0.15
C CYS A 73 2.14 3.29 -1.28
N PHE A 74 1.73 2.29 -2.05
CA PHE A 74 1.99 2.28 -3.49
C PHE A 74 0.75 1.91 -4.31
N ILE A 75 0.72 2.42 -5.54
CA ILE A 75 -0.29 2.13 -6.54
C ILE A 75 0.33 1.14 -7.52
N THR A 76 -0.31 -0.01 -7.72
CA THR A 76 0.05 -1.03 -8.70
C THR A 76 -1.08 -1.30 -9.68
N GLY A 77 -1.70 -0.25 -10.22
CA GLY A 77 -2.85 -0.38 -11.12
C GLY A 77 -2.48 -0.52 -12.61
N GLY A 78 -1.23 -0.24 -12.99
CA GLY A 78 -0.71 -0.38 -14.36
C GLY A 78 -0.41 -1.83 -14.74
N GLY A 79 -1.34 -2.78 -14.54
CA GLY A 79 -1.11 -4.20 -14.83
C GLY A 79 -1.21 -4.58 -16.32
N GLY A 80 -1.72 -3.69 -17.18
CA GLY A 80 -1.82 -3.90 -18.63
C GLY A 80 -3.19 -4.36 -19.14
N GLY A 81 -4.18 -4.58 -18.27
CA GLY A 81 -5.53 -4.98 -18.66
C GLY A 81 -6.42 -3.86 -19.24
N ILE A 82 -5.96 -2.62 -19.18
CA ILE A 82 -6.67 -1.39 -19.58
C ILE A 82 -5.63 -0.30 -19.88
N THR A 83 -6.02 0.79 -20.54
CA THR A 83 -5.15 1.94 -20.88
C THR A 83 -4.61 2.64 -19.64
N SER A 84 -3.29 2.87 -19.62
CA SER A 84 -2.59 3.66 -18.60
C SER A 84 -2.93 5.16 -18.64
N GLU A 85 -2.90 5.84 -17.50
CA GLU A 85 -3.08 7.31 -17.43
C GLU A 85 -1.82 8.09 -17.87
N VAL A 86 -0.69 7.41 -17.98
CA VAL A 86 0.57 8.00 -18.44
C VAL A 86 1.09 7.25 -19.66
N SER A 87 1.89 7.93 -20.48
CA SER A 87 2.44 7.34 -21.70
C SER A 87 3.44 6.22 -21.39
N PRO A 88 3.32 5.04 -22.02
CA PRO A 88 4.30 3.95 -21.89
C PRO A 88 5.56 4.16 -22.76
N ALA A 89 5.65 5.26 -23.52
CA ALA A 89 6.71 5.47 -24.51
C ALA A 89 8.12 5.58 -23.89
N ASN A 90 8.23 6.06 -22.65
CA ASN A 90 9.51 6.22 -21.95
C ASN A 90 10.05 4.87 -21.47
N GLU A 91 11.36 4.61 -21.60
CA GLU A 91 12.01 3.38 -21.12
C GLU A 91 11.95 3.18 -19.60
N ARG A 92 11.86 4.28 -18.84
CA ARG A 92 11.61 4.32 -17.40
C ARG A 92 10.14 4.62 -17.08
N SER A 93 9.24 4.39 -18.03
CA SER A 93 7.81 4.62 -17.81
C SER A 93 7.29 3.77 -16.65
N THR A 94 6.42 4.37 -15.86
CA THR A 94 5.65 3.74 -14.81
C THR A 94 4.23 3.37 -15.27
N ALA A 95 3.92 3.51 -16.56
CA ALA A 95 2.60 3.21 -17.13
C ALA A 95 2.16 1.78 -16.86
N TYR A 96 3.05 0.82 -17.14
CA TYR A 96 2.79 -0.61 -16.97
C TYR A 96 3.92 -1.29 -16.23
N GLY A 97 3.59 -2.29 -15.41
CA GLY A 97 4.55 -3.01 -14.59
C GLY A 97 3.92 -3.73 -13.42
N PHE A 98 4.75 -4.07 -12.45
CA PHE A 98 4.38 -4.70 -11.19
C PHE A 98 5.36 -4.28 -10.09
N PHE A 99 5.05 -4.66 -8.86
CA PHE A 99 5.95 -4.51 -7.73
C PHE A 99 6.48 -5.87 -7.27
N ASP A 100 7.79 -5.96 -7.05
CA ASP A 100 8.42 -7.07 -6.36
C ASP A 100 8.72 -6.68 -4.91
N LEU A 101 8.42 -7.58 -3.98
CA LEU A 101 8.53 -7.32 -2.54
C LEU A 101 9.36 -8.42 -1.87
N ILE A 102 10.37 -8.01 -1.12
CA ILE A 102 11.20 -8.89 -0.30
C ILE A 102 10.95 -8.57 1.18
N PHE A 103 10.56 -9.59 1.94
CA PHE A 103 10.23 -9.48 3.35
C PHE A 103 11.35 -10.06 4.22
N THR A 104 11.76 -9.31 5.24
CA THR A 104 12.54 -9.82 6.37
C THR A 104 11.76 -9.54 7.66
N LYS A 105 12.35 -9.86 8.82
CA LYS A 105 11.77 -9.44 10.11
C LYS A 105 11.89 -7.93 10.35
N ASP A 106 12.84 -7.27 9.70
CA ASP A 106 13.22 -5.89 9.99
C ASP A 106 12.72 -4.91 8.92
N GLU A 107 12.55 -5.38 7.68
CA GLU A 107 12.14 -4.52 6.57
C GLU A 107 11.36 -5.25 5.46
N ILE A 108 10.56 -4.46 4.73
CA ILE A 108 10.02 -4.82 3.41
C ILE A 108 10.73 -3.94 2.39
N LYS A 109 11.45 -4.56 1.45
CA LYS A 109 11.96 -3.86 0.26
C LYS A 109 10.92 -3.96 -0.84
N LEU A 110 10.58 -2.84 -1.46
CA LEU A 110 9.67 -2.81 -2.60
C LEU A 110 10.41 -2.25 -3.80
N GLU A 111 10.26 -2.92 -4.94
CA GLU A 111 10.84 -2.52 -6.22
C GLU A 111 9.72 -2.41 -7.26
N SER A 112 9.59 -1.24 -7.89
CA SER A 112 8.71 -1.06 -9.05
C SER A 112 9.46 -1.49 -10.31
N ILE A 113 8.94 -2.49 -11.00
CA ILE A 113 9.50 -3.06 -12.22
C ILE A 113 8.52 -2.78 -13.36
N ASN A 114 8.98 -2.07 -14.39
CA ASN A 114 8.11 -1.75 -15.51
C ASN A 114 7.96 -2.93 -16.48
N PHE A 115 7.05 -2.78 -17.46
CA PHE A 115 6.74 -3.81 -18.47
C PHE A 115 7.93 -4.27 -19.34
N ARG A 116 9.06 -3.55 -19.29
CA ARG A 116 10.31 -3.92 -19.96
C ARG A 116 11.28 -4.68 -19.06
N GLY A 117 10.93 -4.91 -17.79
CA GLY A 117 11.79 -5.53 -16.79
C GLY A 117 12.76 -4.57 -16.10
N ASN A 118 12.65 -3.26 -16.33
CA ASN A 118 13.53 -2.27 -15.72
C ASN A 118 13.02 -1.86 -14.33
N LYS A 119 13.91 -1.78 -13.35
CA LYS A 119 13.61 -1.16 -12.06
C LYS A 119 13.47 0.35 -12.24
N VAL A 120 12.32 0.91 -11.87
CA VAL A 120 11.98 2.33 -12.07
C VAL A 120 11.65 3.07 -10.77
N GLY A 121 11.57 2.36 -9.65
CA GLY A 121 11.38 2.94 -8.32
C GLY A 121 11.62 1.92 -7.22
N SER A 122 11.88 2.39 -6.00
CA SER A 122 12.04 1.54 -4.83
C SER A 122 11.71 2.29 -3.55
N ALA A 123 11.35 1.56 -2.49
CA ALA A 123 11.31 2.08 -1.12
C ALA A 123 11.59 0.95 -0.11
N THR A 124 11.78 1.33 1.15
CA THR A 124 11.98 0.41 2.26
C THR A 124 11.00 0.75 3.37
N VAL A 125 10.18 -0.24 3.75
CA VAL A 125 9.25 -0.14 4.89
C VAL A 125 9.88 -0.81 6.09
N THR A 126 9.83 -0.14 7.24
CA THR A 126 10.21 -0.69 8.55
C THR A 126 8.96 -0.88 9.39
N PRO A 127 8.91 -1.90 10.28
CA PRO A 127 7.71 -2.18 11.05
C PRO A 127 7.38 -1.04 12.01
N VAL A 128 6.10 -0.80 12.23
CA VAL A 128 5.59 0.20 13.17
C VAL A 128 5.34 -0.48 14.52
N ALA A 129 5.76 0.18 15.60
CA ALA A 129 5.49 -0.31 16.96
C ALA A 129 3.98 -0.42 17.21
N ARG A 130 3.51 -1.60 17.63
CA ARG A 130 2.11 -1.82 17.99
C ARG A 130 1.86 -1.29 19.40
N ASN A 131 1.07 -0.22 19.50
CA ASN A 131 0.52 0.25 20.77
C ASN A 131 -0.78 -0.52 21.09
N VAL A 132 -0.72 -1.85 21.12
CA VAL A 132 -1.84 -2.65 21.59
C VAL A 132 -1.61 -2.83 23.09
N THR A 133 -2.32 -2.06 23.90
CA THR A 133 -2.43 -2.35 25.33
C THR A 133 -3.15 -3.69 25.45
N ASP A 134 -2.48 -4.69 26.01
CA ASP A 134 -3.09 -5.96 26.38
C ASP A 134 -4.36 -5.67 27.20
N ALA A 135 -5.51 -6.05 26.66
CA ALA A 135 -6.81 -5.94 27.31
C ALA A 135 -7.15 -7.24 28.06
#